data_AF-A0A915XLU7-F1
#
_entry.id   AF-A0A915XLU7-F1
#
_cell.length_a   1.000
_cell.length_b   1.000
_cell.length_c   1.000
_cell.angle_alpha   90.00
_cell.angle_beta   90.00
_cell.angle_gamma   90.00
#
_symmetry.space_group_name_H-M   'P 1'
#
loop_
_entity.id
_entity.type
_entity.pdbx_description
1 polymer ?
#
loop_
_entity_poly.entity_id
_entity_poly.type
_entity_poly.pdbx_seq_one_letter_code
_entity_poly.pdbx_strand_id
1 'polypeptide(L)'
;MRAPPGGSPARVSMTCALHELTPLAPPLVYVIDGEDRIQTLNEAYLADASTWGGDPDAVRQALVGQVLWQVLPGVGEWYGPLVRRARADQREVCFPFRCDTPDFRRLMRMRITPQPRGAVAFESSLVGVQPRAHVEVLEGTGASGGSIVTMCSWCKRVDADGAWLEVEEALARLGADAYHLPALSHGICPRCLGELTALAQSPDATLSIDLPEAP
;
A
#
# COMPACT_ATOMS: atom_id res chain seq x y z
N MET A 1 39.46 -10.97 -7.05
CA MET A 1 38.26 -10.34 -7.65
C MET A 1 37.59 -9.51 -6.58
N ARG A 2 37.53 -8.19 -6.75
CA ARG A 2 36.83 -7.29 -5.82
C ARG A 2 35.34 -7.31 -6.16
N ALA A 3 34.48 -7.50 -5.16
CA ALA A 3 33.05 -7.31 -5.30
C ALA A 3 32.74 -5.87 -5.74
N PRO A 4 31.75 -5.64 -6.61
CA PRO A 4 31.31 -4.28 -6.94
C PRO A 4 30.68 -3.64 -5.69
N PRO A 5 30.81 -2.31 -5.51
CA PRO A 5 30.12 -1.61 -4.44
C PRO A 5 28.61 -1.71 -4.69
N GLY A 6 27.87 -2.20 -3.70
CA GLY A 6 26.41 -2.22 -3.74
C GLY A 6 25.86 -0.80 -3.92
N GLY A 7 25.22 -0.57 -5.07
CA GLY A 7 24.41 0.61 -5.28
C GLY A 7 23.31 0.66 -4.24
N SER A 8 23.20 1.79 -3.54
CA SER A 8 22.07 2.03 -2.64
C SER A 8 20.81 2.10 -3.52
N PRO A 9 19.74 1.33 -3.21
CA PRO A 9 18.54 1.34 -4.04
C PRO A 9 17.97 2.75 -4.15
N ALA A 10 17.42 3.08 -5.32
CA ALA A 10 16.82 4.36 -5.61
C ALA A 10 15.73 4.71 -4.57
N ARG A 11 16.04 5.66 -3.69
CA ARG A 11 15.09 6.21 -2.71
C ARG A 11 14.18 7.20 -3.41
N VAL A 12 12.89 6.87 -3.52
CA VAL A 12 11.88 7.87 -3.90
C VAL A 12 11.41 8.54 -2.61
N SER A 13 12.04 9.66 -2.25
CA SER A 13 11.62 10.53 -1.14
C SER A 13 11.20 11.88 -1.69
N MET A 14 9.93 12.05 -2.07
CA MET A 14 9.50 13.27 -2.75
C MET A 14 8.04 13.65 -2.47
N THR A 15 7.76 14.43 -1.42
CA THR A 15 6.40 14.98 -1.18
C THR A 15 5.92 15.88 -2.32
N CYS A 16 6.78 16.74 -2.89
CA CYS A 16 6.41 17.60 -4.02
C CYS A 16 6.33 16.81 -5.35
N ALA A 17 7.33 15.99 -5.69
CA ALA A 17 7.33 15.30 -6.98
C ALA A 17 6.28 14.20 -7.08
N LEU A 18 5.82 13.62 -5.97
CA LEU A 18 4.70 12.67 -6.01
C LEU A 18 3.43 13.33 -6.56
N HIS A 19 3.19 14.62 -6.32
CA HIS A 19 2.06 15.32 -6.91
C HIS A 19 2.17 15.43 -8.44
N GLU A 20 3.38 15.43 -8.96
CA GLU A 20 3.70 15.62 -10.39
C GLU A 20 3.75 14.30 -11.16
N LEU A 21 3.77 13.14 -10.48
CA LEU A 21 3.75 11.85 -11.17
C LEU A 21 2.42 11.63 -11.89
N THR A 22 2.49 11.40 -13.19
CA THR A 22 1.30 11.05 -13.98
C THR A 22 0.85 9.63 -13.65
N PRO A 23 -0.44 9.40 -13.30
CA PRO A 23 -0.96 8.05 -13.15
C PRO A 23 -0.83 7.25 -14.45
N LEU A 24 -0.40 5.99 -14.34
CA LEU A 24 -0.29 5.04 -15.44
C LEU A 24 -1.63 4.39 -15.81
N ALA A 25 -2.65 4.56 -14.97
CA ALA A 25 -4.02 4.09 -15.15
C ALA A 25 -4.98 5.06 -14.45
N PRO A 26 -6.30 5.01 -14.75
CA PRO A 26 -7.29 5.77 -14.01
C PRO A 26 -7.17 5.52 -12.50
N PRO A 27 -7.11 6.56 -11.66
CA PRO A 27 -6.94 6.37 -10.22
C PRO A 27 -8.18 5.76 -9.59
N LEU A 28 -7.98 4.94 -8.57
CA LEU A 28 -9.06 4.40 -7.77
C LEU A 28 -9.46 5.44 -6.73
N VAL A 29 -10.73 5.88 -6.75
CA VAL A 29 -11.20 6.97 -5.90
C VAL A 29 -12.41 6.55 -5.09
N TYR A 30 -12.38 6.87 -3.80
CA TYR A 30 -13.54 6.79 -2.93
C TYR A 30 -13.60 7.99 -1.98
N VAL A 31 -14.80 8.32 -1.51
CA VAL A 31 -15.03 9.45 -0.61
C VAL A 31 -15.69 8.95 0.67
N ILE A 32 -15.19 9.40 1.82
CA ILE A 32 -15.88 9.24 3.10
C ILE A 32 -16.49 10.57 3.57
N ASP A 33 -17.58 10.51 4.31
CA ASP A 33 -18.19 11.69 4.94
C ASP A 33 -17.53 12.07 6.28
N GLY A 34 -18.13 13.03 7.00
CA GLY A 34 -17.65 13.46 8.32
C GLY A 34 -17.75 12.40 9.43
N GLU A 35 -18.50 11.32 9.20
CA GLU A 35 -18.65 10.17 10.11
C GLU A 35 -17.87 8.94 9.62
N ASP A 36 -16.94 9.16 8.68
CA ASP A 36 -16.11 8.13 8.06
C ASP A 36 -16.89 7.07 7.25
N ARG A 37 -18.12 7.38 6.81
CA ARG A 37 -18.90 6.49 5.96
C ARG A 37 -18.58 6.69 4.50
N ILE A 38 -18.39 5.59 3.76
CA ILE A 38 -18.12 5.61 2.33
C ILE A 38 -19.36 6.13 1.60
N GLN A 39 -19.25 7.26 0.90
CA GLN A 39 -20.34 7.85 0.12
C GLN A 39 -20.31 7.42 -1.34
N THR A 40 -19.12 7.41 -1.94
CA THR A 40 -18.95 7.16 -3.37
C THR A 40 -17.70 6.35 -3.65
N LEU A 41 -17.76 5.64 -4.77
CA LEU A 41 -16.67 4.90 -5.42
C LEU A 41 -16.71 5.34 -6.88
N ASN A 42 -15.56 5.60 -7.51
CA ASN A 42 -15.53 5.89 -8.94
C ASN A 42 -15.58 4.60 -9.77
N GLU A 43 -15.84 4.75 -11.07
CA GLU A 43 -15.95 3.61 -11.99
C GLU A 43 -14.63 2.82 -12.10
N ALA A 44 -13.47 3.48 -11.97
CA ALA A 44 -12.18 2.80 -11.96
C ALA A 44 -12.04 1.85 -10.76
N TYR A 45 -12.47 2.26 -9.57
CA TYR A 45 -12.49 1.42 -8.37
C TYR A 45 -13.34 0.16 -8.60
N LEU A 46 -14.53 0.33 -9.16
CA LEU A 46 -15.45 -0.77 -9.40
C LEU A 46 -14.96 -1.72 -10.50
N ALA A 47 -14.33 -1.19 -11.55
CA ALA A 47 -13.72 -1.98 -12.60
C ALA A 47 -12.52 -2.79 -12.09
N ASP A 48 -11.70 -2.22 -11.20
CA ASP A 48 -10.58 -2.95 -10.57
C ASP A 48 -11.09 -4.10 -9.68
N ALA A 49 -12.21 -3.91 -8.96
CA ALA A 49 -12.80 -4.96 -8.15
C ALA A 49 -13.17 -6.22 -8.95
N SER A 50 -13.60 -6.06 -10.21
CA SER A 50 -13.84 -7.18 -11.14
C SER A 50 -12.60 -8.00 -11.46
N THR A 51 -11.42 -7.39 -11.36
CA THR A 51 -10.13 -8.08 -11.62
C THR A 51 -9.80 -9.11 -10.54
N TRP A 52 -10.39 -8.96 -9.35
CA TRP A 52 -10.28 -9.91 -8.23
C TRP A 52 -11.54 -10.78 -8.10
N GLY A 53 -12.41 -10.80 -9.12
CA GLY A 53 -13.62 -11.62 -9.18
C GLY A 53 -14.85 -11.01 -8.49
N GLY A 54 -14.81 -9.73 -8.10
CA GLY A 54 -15.96 -9.04 -7.50
C GLY A 54 -16.94 -8.51 -8.53
N ASP A 55 -18.24 -8.65 -8.29
CA ASP A 55 -19.26 -7.96 -9.09
C ASP A 55 -19.32 -6.45 -8.70
N PRO A 56 -19.19 -5.51 -9.66
CA PRO A 56 -19.21 -4.07 -9.39
C PRO A 56 -20.39 -3.58 -8.54
N ASP A 57 -21.59 -4.07 -8.83
CA ASP A 57 -22.81 -3.65 -8.14
C ASP A 57 -22.86 -4.23 -6.72
N ALA A 58 -22.48 -5.50 -6.56
CA ALA A 58 -22.35 -6.13 -5.25
C ALA A 58 -21.30 -5.41 -4.38
N VAL A 59 -20.15 -5.05 -4.95
CA VAL A 59 -19.09 -4.30 -4.24
C VAL A 59 -19.61 -2.92 -3.82
N ARG A 60 -20.29 -2.20 -4.72
CA ARG A 60 -20.89 -0.90 -4.41
C ARG A 60 -21.91 -1.03 -3.26
N GLN A 61 -22.80 -2.01 -3.32
CA GLN A 61 -23.81 -2.27 -2.29
C GLN A 61 -23.20 -2.66 -0.95
N ALA A 62 -22.11 -3.43 -0.96
CA ALA A 62 -21.43 -3.87 0.25
C ALA A 62 -20.65 -2.74 0.94
N LEU A 63 -20.12 -1.77 0.19
CA LEU A 63 -19.24 -0.73 0.73
C LEU A 63 -19.94 0.60 1.01
N VAL A 64 -20.83 1.07 0.13
CA VAL A 64 -21.45 2.38 0.28
C VAL A 64 -22.35 2.42 1.52
N GLY A 65 -22.20 3.47 2.32
CA GLY A 65 -22.87 3.66 3.60
C GLY A 65 -22.16 3.02 4.80
N GLN A 66 -21.19 2.13 4.56
CA GLN A 66 -20.42 1.50 5.64
C GLN A 66 -19.34 2.45 6.18
N VAL A 67 -19.01 2.28 7.46
CA VAL A 67 -17.88 2.97 8.08
C VAL A 67 -16.58 2.35 7.53
N LEU A 68 -15.69 3.17 6.96
CA LEU A 68 -14.45 2.73 6.31
C LEU A 68 -13.63 1.77 7.19
N TRP A 69 -13.55 2.06 8.48
CA TRP A 69 -12.76 1.29 9.45
C TRP A 69 -13.31 -0.11 9.74
N GLN A 70 -14.60 -0.34 9.46
CA GLN A 70 -15.24 -1.65 9.63
C GLN A 70 -15.03 -2.55 8.42
N VAL A 71 -14.96 -1.96 7.22
CA VAL A 71 -14.72 -2.71 5.96
C VAL A 71 -13.25 -2.99 5.71
N LEU A 72 -12.35 -2.19 6.27
CA LEU A 72 -10.89 -2.38 6.23
C LEU A 72 -10.32 -2.52 7.65
N PRO A 73 -10.58 -3.65 8.34
CA PRO A 73 -10.10 -3.85 9.70
C PRO A 73 -8.57 -3.79 9.79
N GLY A 74 -8.05 -3.14 10.82
CA GLY A 74 -6.61 -2.94 11.04
C GLY A 74 -5.97 -1.80 10.23
N VAL A 75 -6.67 -1.25 9.24
CA VAL A 75 -6.17 -0.11 8.43
C VAL A 75 -6.45 1.23 9.12
N GLY A 76 -7.50 1.29 9.95
CA GLY A 76 -7.91 2.53 10.63
C GLY A 76 -6.89 3.10 11.62
N GLU A 77 -6.03 2.26 12.21
CA GLU A 77 -4.96 2.71 13.10
C GLU A 77 -3.95 3.61 12.37
N TRP A 78 -3.75 3.38 11.07
CA TRP A 78 -2.78 4.10 10.25
C TRP A 78 -3.41 5.27 9.50
N TYR A 79 -4.61 5.07 8.93
CA TYR A 79 -5.27 6.09 8.13
C TYR A 79 -6.09 7.09 8.97
N GLY A 80 -6.62 6.69 10.12
CA GLY A 80 -7.41 7.57 10.99
C GLY A 80 -6.69 8.86 11.38
N PRO A 81 -5.42 8.81 11.84
CA PRO A 81 -4.62 10.02 12.08
C PRO A 81 -4.44 10.91 10.84
N LEU A 82 -4.21 10.32 9.66
CA LEU A 82 -4.03 11.06 8.41
C LEU A 82 -5.32 11.75 7.96
N VAL A 83 -6.47 11.09 8.10
CA VAL A 83 -7.80 11.67 7.85
C VAL A 83 -8.08 12.83 8.78
N ARG A 84 -7.84 12.66 10.10
CA ARG A 84 -8.01 13.73 11.08
C ARG A 84 -7.14 14.94 10.74
N ARG A 85 -5.88 14.70 10.35
CA ARG A 85 -4.97 15.74 9.92
C ARG A 85 -5.49 16.47 8.67
N ALA A 86 -5.86 15.73 7.62
CA ALA A 86 -6.41 16.32 6.40
C ALA A 86 -7.61 17.23 6.68
N ARG A 87 -8.54 16.76 7.54
CA ARG A 87 -9.69 17.56 7.99
C ARG A 87 -9.29 18.78 8.82
N ALA A 88 -8.40 18.62 9.80
CA ALA A 88 -8.02 19.72 10.71
C ALA A 88 -7.26 20.82 9.97
N ASP A 89 -6.30 20.45 9.13
CA ASP A 89 -5.43 21.39 8.43
C ASP A 89 -6.09 21.96 7.17
N GLN A 90 -7.19 21.34 6.70
CA GLN A 90 -7.77 21.59 5.37
C GLN A 90 -6.71 21.52 4.26
N ARG A 91 -5.75 20.62 4.43
CA ARG A 91 -4.64 20.37 3.50
C ARG A 91 -4.59 18.90 3.13
N GLU A 92 -4.18 18.65 1.90
CA GLU A 92 -3.97 17.30 1.42
C GLU A 92 -2.80 16.62 2.14
N VAL A 93 -2.95 15.30 2.34
CA VAL A 93 -1.85 14.40 2.71
C VAL A 93 -1.56 13.50 1.51
N CYS A 94 -0.28 13.42 1.11
CA CYS A 94 0.15 12.66 -0.07
C CYS A 94 1.39 11.82 0.27
N PHE A 95 1.39 10.55 -0.14
CA PHE A 95 2.48 9.62 0.16
C PHE A 95 2.56 8.45 -0.84
N PRO A 96 3.72 7.80 -0.99
CA PRO A 96 3.86 6.59 -1.78
C PRO A 96 3.55 5.34 -0.96
N PHE A 97 3.03 4.30 -1.60
CA PHE A 97 2.91 2.95 -1.02
C PHE A 97 3.12 1.87 -2.11
N ARG A 98 3.37 0.61 -1.74
CA ARG A 98 3.46 -0.51 -2.67
C ARG A 98 2.20 -1.38 -2.61
N CYS A 99 1.76 -1.84 -3.77
CA CYS A 99 0.65 -2.78 -3.90
C CYS A 99 1.06 -3.92 -4.83
N ASP A 100 2.14 -4.63 -4.55
CA ASP A 100 2.71 -5.59 -5.51
C ASP A 100 1.77 -6.75 -5.88
N THR A 101 1.95 -7.29 -7.09
CA THR A 101 1.35 -8.55 -7.58
C THR A 101 2.47 -9.56 -7.86
N PRO A 102 2.19 -10.87 -8.01
CA PRO A 102 3.23 -11.89 -8.19
C PRO A 102 4.32 -11.52 -9.20
N ASP A 103 3.95 -10.96 -10.35
CA ASP A 103 4.88 -10.62 -11.44
C ASP A 103 5.38 -9.17 -11.45
N PHE A 104 4.82 -8.30 -10.60
CA PHE A 104 5.11 -6.87 -10.65
C PHE A 104 5.27 -6.23 -9.27
N ARG A 105 6.32 -5.42 -9.13
CA ARG A 105 6.42 -4.41 -8.08
C ARG A 105 5.65 -3.17 -8.55
N ARG A 106 4.68 -2.71 -7.75
CA ARG A 106 3.79 -1.60 -8.12
C ARG A 106 3.95 -0.45 -7.13
N LEU A 107 4.47 0.68 -7.61
CA LEU A 107 4.49 1.93 -6.86
C LEU A 107 3.17 2.66 -7.05
N MET A 108 2.50 2.89 -5.94
CA MET A 108 1.26 3.64 -5.85
C MET A 108 1.51 4.97 -5.14
N ARG A 109 0.69 5.96 -5.45
CA ARG A 109 0.55 7.21 -4.69
C ARG A 109 -0.84 7.26 -4.08
N MET A 110 -0.92 7.58 -2.80
CA MET A 110 -2.16 7.98 -2.15
C MET A 110 -2.23 9.50 -2.06
N ARG A 111 -3.41 10.07 -2.34
CA ARG A 111 -3.79 11.43 -1.93
C ARG A 111 -5.02 11.34 -1.03
N ILE A 112 -4.98 12.05 0.08
CA ILE A 112 -6.08 12.20 1.04
C ILE A 112 -6.44 13.68 1.07
N THR A 113 -7.50 14.04 0.36
CA THR A 113 -7.88 15.44 0.12
C THR A 113 -9.12 15.78 0.95
N PRO A 114 -9.06 16.78 1.84
CA PRO A 114 -10.24 17.23 2.57
C PRO A 114 -11.25 17.86 1.63
N GLN A 115 -12.53 17.66 1.94
CA GLN A 115 -13.67 18.18 1.21
C GLN A 115 -14.63 18.91 2.16
N PRO A 116 -15.59 19.70 1.63
CA PRO A 116 -16.57 20.40 2.44
C PRO A 116 -17.33 19.45 3.39
N ARG A 117 -17.81 20.00 4.52
CA ARG A 117 -18.60 19.28 5.54
C ARG A 117 -17.87 18.07 6.16
N GLY A 118 -16.54 18.09 6.18
CA GLY A 118 -15.73 17.05 6.80
C GLY A 118 -15.58 15.79 5.94
N ALA A 119 -16.05 15.80 4.70
CA ALA A 119 -15.76 14.71 3.77
C ALA A 119 -14.27 14.65 3.42
N VAL A 120 -13.81 13.48 2.98
CA VAL A 120 -12.41 13.25 2.57
C VAL A 120 -12.40 12.32 1.36
N ALA A 121 -11.72 12.74 0.30
CA ALA A 121 -11.46 11.90 -0.86
C ALA A 121 -10.13 11.18 -0.74
N PHE A 122 -10.13 9.90 -1.06
CA PHE A 122 -8.95 9.08 -1.22
C PHE A 122 -8.74 8.80 -2.70
N GLU A 123 -7.54 9.07 -3.19
CA GLU A 123 -7.12 8.75 -4.55
C GLU A 123 -5.89 7.86 -4.49
N SER A 124 -6.02 6.62 -4.97
CA SER A 124 -4.91 5.69 -5.18
C SER A 124 -4.53 5.65 -6.66
N SER A 125 -3.34 6.17 -6.99
CA SER A 125 -2.81 6.24 -8.34
C SER A 125 -1.66 5.26 -8.54
N LEU A 126 -1.70 4.43 -9.57
CA LEU A 126 -0.53 3.65 -10.02
C LEU A 126 0.43 4.60 -10.72
N VAL A 127 1.66 4.72 -10.23
CA VAL A 127 2.67 5.68 -10.75
C VAL A 127 3.97 5.02 -11.20
N GLY A 128 4.16 3.73 -10.90
CA GLY A 128 5.32 2.97 -11.36
C GLY A 128 5.06 1.47 -11.34
N VAL A 129 5.58 0.77 -12.33
CA VAL A 129 5.54 -0.69 -12.43
C VAL A 129 6.92 -1.19 -12.80
N GLN A 130 7.40 -2.19 -12.08
CA GLN A 130 8.65 -2.88 -12.35
C GLN A 130 8.37 -4.38 -12.42
N PRO A 131 8.58 -5.03 -13.57
CA PRO A 131 8.50 -6.48 -13.67
C PRO A 131 9.49 -7.15 -12.72
N ARG A 132 9.14 -8.35 -12.26
CA ARG A 132 10.03 -9.22 -11.49
C ARG A 132 9.82 -10.68 -11.85
N ALA A 133 10.70 -11.54 -11.36
CA ALA A 133 10.43 -12.98 -11.36
C ALA A 133 9.16 -13.25 -10.55
N HIS A 134 8.36 -14.21 -11.00
CA HIS A 134 7.11 -14.58 -10.37
C HIS A 134 7.33 -15.02 -8.92
N VAL A 135 6.52 -14.50 -7.99
CA VAL A 135 6.57 -14.82 -6.57
C VAL A 135 5.24 -15.44 -6.13
N GLU A 136 5.22 -16.77 -6.06
CA GLU A 136 4.02 -17.60 -5.83
C GLU A 136 3.30 -17.27 -4.52
N VAL A 137 4.04 -16.93 -3.46
CA VAL A 137 3.45 -16.60 -2.15
C VAL A 137 2.53 -15.37 -2.17
N LEU A 138 2.60 -14.55 -3.24
CA LEU A 138 1.76 -13.37 -3.41
C LEU A 138 0.47 -13.62 -4.20
N GLU A 139 0.22 -14.84 -4.67
CA GLU A 139 -1.04 -15.24 -5.30
C GLU A 139 -2.19 -15.38 -4.30
N GLY A 140 -1.89 -15.44 -2.99
CA GLY A 140 -2.90 -15.56 -1.94
C GLY A 140 -3.58 -16.94 -1.90
N THR A 141 -3.12 -17.90 -2.70
CA THR A 141 -3.50 -19.31 -2.60
C THR A 141 -2.94 -19.84 -1.29
N GLY A 142 -3.83 -20.34 -0.43
CA GLY A 142 -3.53 -20.66 0.97
C GLY A 142 -2.31 -21.56 1.16
N ALA A 143 -1.56 -21.27 2.23
CA ALA A 143 -0.30 -21.93 2.56
C ALA A 143 -0.37 -23.45 2.55
N SER A 144 0.60 -24.07 1.90
CA SER A 144 0.89 -25.50 2.01
C SER A 144 1.66 -25.77 3.32
N GLY A 145 0.97 -25.75 4.46
CA GLY A 145 1.51 -26.23 5.74
C GLY A 145 2.71 -25.49 6.34
N GLY A 146 3.09 -24.32 5.82
CA GLY A 146 4.24 -23.52 6.26
C GLY A 146 3.99 -22.60 7.48
N SER A 147 5.06 -21.99 7.97
CA SER A 147 5.02 -20.93 8.99
C SER A 147 4.26 -19.69 8.50
N ILE A 148 3.82 -18.83 9.43
CA ILE A 148 3.23 -17.52 9.08
C ILE A 148 4.32 -16.47 9.16
N VAL A 149 4.47 -15.67 8.11
CA VAL A 149 5.41 -14.53 8.06
C VAL A 149 4.66 -13.23 7.80
N THR A 150 5.14 -12.14 8.40
CA THR A 150 4.46 -10.85 8.29
C THR A 150 5.04 -10.05 7.15
N MET A 151 4.18 -9.63 6.22
CA MET A 151 4.51 -8.67 5.18
C MET A 151 4.03 -7.27 5.57
N CYS A 152 4.86 -6.26 5.32
CA CYS A 152 4.50 -4.87 5.52
C CYS A 152 3.46 -4.46 4.48
N SER A 153 2.28 -4.04 4.92
CA SER A 153 1.20 -3.53 4.05
C SER A 153 1.59 -2.29 3.26
N TRP A 154 2.67 -1.61 3.67
CA TRP A 154 3.11 -0.36 3.07
C TRP A 154 4.22 -0.51 2.04
N CYS A 155 5.38 -1.07 2.45
CA CYS A 155 6.56 -1.21 1.59
C CYS A 155 6.72 -2.62 1.00
N LYS A 156 5.84 -3.57 1.35
CA LYS A 156 5.84 -4.97 0.90
C LYS A 156 7.09 -5.79 1.24
N ARG A 157 7.93 -5.27 2.15
CA ARG A 157 9.00 -6.04 2.78
C ARG A 157 8.44 -7.06 3.76
N VAL A 158 9.10 -8.20 3.87
CA VAL A 158 8.71 -9.33 4.73
C VAL A 158 9.67 -9.43 5.90
N ASP A 159 9.13 -9.69 7.09
CA ASP A 159 9.92 -9.97 8.28
C ASP A 159 10.47 -11.41 8.24
N ALA A 160 11.79 -11.51 8.14
CA ALA A 160 12.55 -12.75 8.22
C ALA A 160 13.53 -12.67 9.39
N ASP A 161 13.14 -13.24 10.53
CA ASP A 161 13.90 -13.25 11.78
C ASP A 161 14.33 -11.85 12.27
N GLY A 162 13.40 -10.89 12.24
CA GLY A 162 13.62 -9.51 12.67
C GLY A 162 14.25 -8.60 11.60
N ALA A 163 14.55 -9.14 10.42
CA ALA A 163 15.03 -8.37 9.28
C ALA A 163 13.91 -8.16 8.25
N TRP A 164 13.64 -6.90 7.88
CA TRP A 164 12.64 -6.56 6.87
C TRP A 164 13.27 -6.48 5.47
N LEU A 165 13.08 -7.54 4.69
CA LEU A 165 13.74 -7.76 3.40
C LEU A 165 12.73 -7.74 2.25
N GLU A 166 13.21 -7.61 0.99
CA GLU A 166 12.34 -7.88 -0.16
C GLU A 166 11.86 -9.33 -0.12
N VAL A 167 10.67 -9.61 -0.66
CA VAL A 167 10.03 -10.93 -0.52
C VAL A 167 10.91 -12.06 -1.02
N GLU A 168 11.66 -11.85 -2.11
CA GLU A 168 12.55 -12.86 -2.67
C GLU A 168 13.72 -13.19 -1.70
N GLU A 169 14.31 -12.16 -1.09
CA GLU A 169 15.39 -12.31 -0.10
C GLU A 169 14.89 -12.94 1.21
N ALA A 170 13.69 -12.55 1.65
CA ALA A 170 13.07 -13.11 2.84
C ALA A 170 12.79 -14.61 2.67
N LEU A 171 12.20 -15.03 1.54
CA LEU A 171 11.93 -16.43 1.24
C LEU A 171 13.22 -17.26 1.19
N ALA A 172 14.26 -16.74 0.53
CA ALA A 172 15.57 -17.39 0.48
C ALA A 172 16.18 -17.56 1.88
N ARG A 173 16.08 -16.53 2.74
CA ARG A 173 16.58 -16.57 4.12
C ARG A 173 15.83 -17.58 4.99
N LEU A 174 14.52 -17.69 4.80
CA LEU A 174 13.65 -18.62 5.52
C LEU A 174 13.77 -20.06 4.99
N GLY A 175 14.52 -20.28 3.92
CA GLY A 175 14.64 -21.58 3.27
C GLY A 175 13.32 -22.06 2.65
N ALA A 176 12.45 -21.12 2.25
CA ALA A 176 11.20 -21.46 1.58
C ALA A 176 11.48 -22.02 0.18
N ASP A 177 10.78 -23.09 -0.17
CA ASP A 177 10.80 -23.70 -1.50
C ASP A 177 9.40 -23.82 -2.07
N ALA A 178 9.28 -24.30 -3.31
CA ALA A 178 8.00 -24.43 -4.03
C ALA A 178 6.99 -25.37 -3.33
N TYR A 179 7.42 -26.17 -2.35
CA TYR A 179 6.56 -27.10 -1.62
C TYR A 179 6.22 -26.60 -0.21
N HIS A 180 6.99 -25.67 0.34
CA HIS A 180 6.87 -25.16 1.71
C HIS A 180 6.83 -23.63 1.75
N LEU A 181 5.84 -23.04 1.09
CA LEU A 181 5.62 -21.60 1.14
C LEU A 181 4.95 -21.17 2.46
N PRO A 182 5.46 -20.12 3.12
CA PRO A 182 4.82 -19.59 4.31
C PRO A 182 3.50 -18.88 3.98
N ALA A 183 2.58 -18.83 4.93
CA ALA A 183 1.42 -17.95 4.82
C ALA A 183 1.84 -16.49 5.04
N LEU A 184 1.28 -15.55 4.28
CA LEU A 184 1.48 -14.13 4.54
C LEU A 184 0.39 -13.60 5.48
N SER A 185 0.82 -13.05 6.60
CA SER A 185 0.03 -12.06 7.33
C SER A 185 0.44 -10.64 6.92
N HIS A 186 -0.34 -9.65 7.33
CA HIS A 186 -0.09 -8.24 7.02
C HIS A 186 0.09 -7.43 8.30
N GLY A 187 1.11 -6.55 8.31
CA GLY A 187 1.44 -5.63 9.39
C GLY A 187 2.15 -4.38 8.89
N ILE A 188 2.80 -3.61 9.75
CA ILE A 188 3.61 -2.45 9.35
C ILE A 188 5.00 -2.58 9.97
N CYS A 189 6.04 -2.46 9.15
CA CYS A 189 7.42 -2.51 9.65
C CYS A 189 7.77 -1.26 10.48
N PRO A 190 8.75 -1.34 11.41
CA PRO A 190 9.09 -0.21 12.28
C PRO A 190 9.46 1.07 11.53
N ARG A 191 10.11 0.95 10.37
CA ARG A 191 10.42 2.10 9.49
C ARG A 191 9.14 2.79 9.03
N CYS A 192 8.26 2.05 8.34
CA CYS A 192 7.03 2.61 7.79
C CYS A 192 6.12 3.15 8.90
N LEU A 193 6.07 2.48 10.06
CA LEU A 193 5.33 2.97 11.22
C LEU A 193 5.82 4.34 11.69
N GLY A 194 7.14 4.51 11.81
CA GLY A 194 7.75 5.79 12.18
C GLY A 194 7.47 6.89 11.16
N GLU A 195 7.62 6.60 9.87
CA GLU A 195 7.34 7.55 8.79
C GLU A 195 5.86 7.94 8.73
N LEU A 196 4.94 6.99 8.92
CA LEU A 196 3.49 7.27 8.98
C LEU A 196 3.10 8.11 10.18
N THR A 197 3.70 7.84 11.33
CA THR A 197 3.46 8.61 12.54
C THR A 197 3.94 10.05 12.36
N ALA A 198 5.13 10.24 11.79
CA ALA A 198 5.65 11.57 11.47
C ALA A 198 4.75 12.29 10.46
N LEU A 199 4.29 11.59 9.42
CA LEU A 199 3.36 12.13 8.44
C LEU A 199 2.04 12.54 9.09
N ALA A 200 1.51 11.79 10.05
CA ALA A 200 0.29 12.17 10.76
C ALA A 200 0.47 13.42 11.64
N GLN A 201 1.70 13.76 12.03
CA GLN A 201 2.00 14.84 12.98
C GLN A 201 2.51 16.12 12.32
N SER A 202 3.10 16.04 11.14
CA SER A 202 3.73 17.20 10.48
C SER A 202 3.40 17.29 8.99
N PRO A 203 3.06 18.49 8.47
CA PRO A 203 2.84 18.70 7.05
C PRO A 203 4.07 18.64 6.18
N ASP A 204 5.25 18.78 6.78
CA ASP A 204 6.52 18.75 6.07
C ASP A 204 7.16 17.36 6.11
N ALA A 205 6.60 16.43 6.88
CA ALA A 205 7.06 15.06 6.93
C ALA A 205 6.84 14.36 5.58
N THR A 206 7.83 13.56 5.20
CA THR A 206 7.81 12.81 3.95
C THR A 206 7.87 11.33 4.27
N LEU A 207 7.18 10.55 3.45
CA LEU A 207 7.30 9.10 3.45
C LEU A 207 8.01 8.70 2.16
N SER A 208 8.98 7.80 2.31
CA SER A 208 9.77 7.31 1.19
C SER A 208 9.52 5.83 0.98
N ILE A 209 9.47 5.42 -0.29
CA ILE A 209 9.57 4.01 -0.65
C ILE A 209 10.83 3.81 -1.45
N ASP A 210 11.61 2.83 -1.00
CA ASP A 210 12.72 2.32 -1.78
C ASP A 210 12.11 1.38 -2.82
N LEU A 211 12.27 1.72 -4.09
CA LEU A 211 12.12 0.72 -5.14
C LEU A 211 13.49 0.06 -5.31
N PRO A 212 13.58 -1.27 -5.26
CA PRO A 212 14.82 -1.94 -5.62
C PRO A 212 15.18 -1.54 -7.06
N GLU A 213 16.48 -1.36 -7.32
CA GLU A 213 16.96 -1.07 -8.69
C GLU A 213 16.43 -2.15 -9.65
N ALA A 214 16.14 -1.75 -10.89
CA ALA A 214 15.82 -2.71 -11.94
C ALA A 214 17.00 -3.68 -12.10
N PRO A 215 16.76 -5.00 -12.12
CA PRO A 215 17.81 -5.97 -12.43
C PRO A 215 18.38 -5.75 -13.84
#